data_AF-A0A0M1JG36-F1
#
_entry.id   AF-A0A0M1JG36-F1
#
_cell.length_a   1.000
_cell.length_b   1.000
_cell.length_c   1.000
_cell.angle_alpha   90.00
_cell.angle_beta   90.00
_cell.angle_gamma   90.00
#
_symmetry.space_group_name_H-M   'P 1'
#
loop_
_entity.id
_entity.type
_entity.pdbx_description
1 polymer ?
#
loop_
_entity_poly.entity_id
_entity_poly.type
_entity_poly.pdbx_seq_one_letter_code
_entity_poly.pdbx_strand_id
1 'polypeptide(L)' 'MVLECNGYCHRHYDVVQEKKREAFITKKYGLVRFHHAIDLETLVNGILQAQLGKVIQLYDLQNLGQEMPLGLNVSAH' A
#
# COMPACT_ATOMS: atom_id res chain seq x y z
N MET A 1 -12.41 -6.58 -6.36
CA MET A 1 -11.60 -5.45 -5.85
C MET A 1 -10.71 -6.00 -4.75
N VAL A 2 -9.47 -5.51 -4.63
CA VAL A 2 -8.52 -5.88 -3.57
C VAL A 2 -8.17 -4.61 -2.80
N LEU A 3 -8.19 -4.73 -1.47
CA LEU A 3 -7.75 -3.70 -0.53
C LEU A 3 -6.42 -4.13 0.06
N GLU A 4 -5.43 -3.25 0.02
CA GLU A 4 -4.09 -3.52 0.51
C GLU A 4 -3.65 -2.39 1.44
N CYS A 5 -3.55 -2.70 2.73
CA CYS A 5 -2.90 -1.84 3.70
C CYS A 5 -1.39 -2.03 3.52
N ASN A 6 -0.75 -1.13 2.80
CA ASN A 6 0.69 -1.19 2.55
C ASN A 6 1.27 0.19 2.77
N GLY A 7 2.25 0.26 3.66
CA GLY A 7 2.83 1.50 4.12
C GLY A 7 4.29 1.35 4.51
N TYR A 8 4.95 0.22 4.29
CA TYR A 8 6.35 0.10 4.71
C TYR A 8 7.12 -0.86 3.81
N CYS A 9 8.32 -0.45 3.43
CA CYS A 9 9.34 -1.39 2.99
C CYS A 9 9.87 -2.14 4.22
N HIS A 10 9.37 -3.36 4.45
CA HIS A 10 9.93 -4.24 5.48
C HIS A 10 11.21 -4.92 4.98
N ARG A 11 12.04 -5.44 5.89
CA ARG A 11 13.34 -6.11 5.59
C ARG A 11 13.23 -7.23 4.53
N HIS A 12 12.06 -7.82 4.36
CA HIS A 12 11.79 -8.88 3.38
C HIS A 12 11.07 -8.39 2.12
N TYR A 13 11.14 -7.08 1.81
CA TYR A 13 10.46 -6.51 0.64
C TYR A 13 11.19 -6.90 -0.64
N ASP A 14 10.59 -7.83 -1.40
CA ASP A 14 11.07 -8.21 -2.72
C ASP A 14 10.30 -7.46 -3.80
N VAL A 15 10.94 -6.43 -4.35
CA VAL A 15 10.39 -5.58 -5.42
C VAL A 15 9.94 -6.39 -6.63
N VAL A 16 10.63 -7.47 -6.97
CA VAL A 16 10.33 -8.29 -8.16
C VAL A 16 9.08 -9.11 -7.92
N GLN A 17 8.94 -9.72 -6.76
CA GLN A 17 7.73 -10.48 -6.40
C GLN A 17 6.51 -9.57 -6.23
N GLU A 18 6.70 -8.39 -5.66
CA GLU A 18 5.62 -7.41 -5.51
C GLU A 18 5.06 -6.93 -6.85
N LYS A 19 5.93 -6.66 -7.82
CA LYS A 19 5.51 -6.33 -9.19
C LYS A 19 4.75 -7.49 -9.85
N LYS A 20 5.19 -8.74 -9.65
CA LYS A 20 4.49 -9.92 -10.18
C LYS A 20 3.11 -10.09 -9.55
N ARG A 21 3.01 -9.90 -8.23
CA ARG A 21 1.75 -9.97 -7.48
C ARG A 21 0.77 -8.90 -7.94
N GLU A 22 1.23 -7.65 -8.06
CA GLU A 22 0.43 -6.55 -8.58
C GLU A 22 -0.09 -6.85 -9.99
N ALA A 23 0.80 -7.26 -10.91
CA ALA A 23 0.42 -7.61 -12.27
C ALA A 23 -0.54 -8.80 -12.35
N PHE A 24 -0.50 -9.72 -11.39
CA PHE A 24 -1.47 -10.81 -11.29
C PHE A 24 -2.83 -10.32 -10.82
N ILE A 25 -2.88 -9.49 -9.77
CA ILE A 25 -4.11 -8.93 -9.20
C ILE A 25 -4.85 -8.07 -10.24
N THR A 26 -4.12 -7.18 -10.91
CA THR A 26 -4.70 -6.21 -11.84
C THR A 26 -5.32 -6.87 -13.08
N LYS A 27 -5.00 -8.13 -13.40
CA LYS A 27 -5.69 -8.88 -14.48
C LYS A 27 -7.19 -9.07 -14.25
N LYS A 28 -7.62 -9.14 -12.98
CA LYS A 28 -9.01 -9.50 -12.63
C LYS A 28 -9.65 -8.55 -11.63
N TYR A 29 -8.88 -7.65 -11.01
CA TYR A 29 -9.36 -6.78 -9.95
C TYR A 29 -8.77 -5.38 -10.08
N GLY A 30 -9.49 -4.39 -9.54
CA GLY A 30 -8.86 -3.13 -9.12
C GLY A 30 -8.18 -3.31 -7.77
N LEU A 31 -7.07 -2.62 -7.56
CA LEU A 31 -6.28 -2.64 -6.33
C LEU A 31 -6.29 -1.24 -5.70
N VAL A 32 -6.71 -1.14 -4.45
CA VAL A 32 -6.62 0.09 -3.65
C VAL A 32 -5.58 -0.13 -2.57
N ARG A 33 -4.49 0.65 -2.63
CA ARG A 33 -3.42 0.68 -1.64
C ARG A 33 -3.59 1.87 -0.72
N PHE A 34 -3.57 1.63 0.58
CA PHE A 34 -3.75 2.66 1.59
C PHE A 34 -2.78 2.50 2.76
N HIS A 35 -2.51 3.61 3.44
CA HIS A 35 -1.71 3.63 4.67
C HIS A 35 -2.58 3.28 5.88
N HIS A 36 -1.99 2.69 6.92
CA HIS A 36 -2.75 2.29 8.11
C HIS A 36 -3.38 3.49 8.86
N ALA A 37 -2.80 4.69 8.72
CA ALA A 37 -3.31 5.93 9.30
C ALA A 37 -4.26 6.72 8.38
N ILE A 38 -4.74 6.11 7.29
CA ILE A 38 -5.68 6.76 6.38
C ILE A 38 -7.01 7.10 7.08
N ASP A 39 -7.61 8.23 6.74
CA ASP A 39 -8.96 8.54 7.18
C ASP A 39 -10.00 7.72 6.39
N LEU A 40 -11.16 7.50 7.02
CA LEU A 40 -12.19 6.62 6.45
C LEU A 40 -12.80 7.20 5.16
N GLU A 41 -12.96 8.52 5.07
CA GLU A 41 -13.55 9.16 3.90
C GLU A 41 -12.67 8.94 2.67
N THR A 42 -11.36 9.18 2.80
CA THR A 42 -10.38 8.94 1.74
C THR A 42 -10.37 7.47 1.31
N LEU A 43 -10.40 6.53 2.26
CA LEU A 43 -10.45 5.10 1.95
C LEU A 43 -11.72 4.73 1.16
N VAL A 44 -12.90 5.18 1.62
CA VAL A 44 -14.18 4.90 0.95
C VAL A 44 -14.21 5.52 -0.45
N ASN A 45 -13.72 6.76 -0.60
CA ASN A 45 -13.63 7.40 -1.91
C ASN A 45 -12.72 6.62 -2.87
N GLY A 46 -11.58 6.11 -2.39
CA GLY A 46 -10.70 5.25 -3.20
C GLY A 46 -11.35 3.92 -3.58
N ILE A 47 -12.13 3.32 -2.68
CA ILE A 47 -12.92 2.12 -2.96
C ILE A 47 -13.94 2.37 -4.08
N LEU A 48 -14.68 3.47 -4.01
CA LEU A 48 -15.69 3.82 -5.01
C LEU A 48 -15.09 4.11 -6.38
N GLN A 49 -13.84 4.60 -6.43
CA GLN A 49 -13.11 4.86 -7.67
C GLN A 49 -12.40 3.63 -8.25
N ALA A 50 -12.35 2.51 -7.52
CA ALA A 50 -11.61 1.33 -7.92
C ALA A 50 -12.16 0.71 -9.22
N GLN A 51 -11.27 0.48 -10.19
CA GLN A 51 -11.60 -0.11 -11.48
C GLN A 51 -10.69 -1.31 -11.79
N LEU A 52 -11.22 -2.27 -12.56
CA LEU A 52 -10.43 -3.41 -13.05
C LEU A 52 -9.17 -2.94 -13.76
N GLY A 53 -8.03 -3.57 -13.48
CA GLY A 53 -6.76 -3.21 -14.10
C GLY A 53 -6.07 -1.99 -13.52
N LYS A 54 -6.71 -1.24 -12.62
CA LYS A 54 -6.14 -0.03 -12.03
C LYS A 54 -5.63 -0.27 -10.62
N VAL A 55 -4.51 0.39 -10.31
CA VAL A 55 -3.99 0.56 -8.95
C VAL A 55 -4.28 1.99 -8.53
N ILE A 56 -4.98 2.16 -7.42
CA ILE A 56 -5.20 3.43 -6.76
C ILE A 56 -4.33 3.43 -5.51
N GLN A 57 -3.45 4.41 -5.40
CA GLN A 57 -2.56 4.55 -4.25
C GLN A 57 -2.94 5.80 -3.47
N LEU A 58 -3.38 5.60 -2.23
CA LEU A 58 -3.95 6.64 -1.36
C LEU A 58 -2.94 7.18 -0.33
N TYR A 59 -1.65 7.14 -0.67
CA TYR A 59 -0.58 7.63 0.20
C TYR A 59 0.61 8.11 -0.62
N ASP A 60 1.37 9.06 -0.07
CA ASP A 60 2.58 9.59 -0.68
C ASP A 60 3.81 8.81 -0.22
N LEU A 61 4.47 8.13 -1.17
CA LEU A 61 5.72 7.40 -0.94
C LEU A 61 6.85 8.30 -0.41
N GLN A 62 6.83 9.61 -0.68
CA GLN A 62 7.86 10.55 -0.20
C GLN A 62 7.77 10.78 1.31
N ASN A 63 6.55 10.78 1.87
CA ASN A 63 6.30 11.03 3.30
C ASN A 63 6.32 9.75 4.15
N LEU A 64 6.41 8.59 3.51
CA LEU A 64 6.24 7.28 4.13
C LEU A 64 7.50 6.73 4.82
N GLY A 65 8.68 7.23 4.46
CA GLY A 65 9.92 6.92 5.17
C GLY A 65 10.06 7.62 6.54
N GLN A 66 9.17 8.57 6.85
CA GLN A 66 9.28 9.42 8.05
C GLN A 66 8.45 8.89 9.23
N GLU A 67 7.37 8.15 8.98
CA GLU A 67 6.48 7.65 10.01
C GLU A 67 6.63 6.14 10.17
N MET A 68 7.58 5.64 10.95
CA MET A 68 7.47 4.30 11.56
C MET A 68 6.84 4.45 12.96
N PRO A 69 5.52 4.27 13.13
CA PRO A 69 4.84 4.44 14.42
C PRO A 69 4.76 3.13 15.23
N LEU A 70 5.46 2.08 14.82
CA LEU A 70 5.68 0.92 15.67
C LEU A 70 7.00 1.17 16.38
N GLY A 71 6.97 1.48 17.67
CA GLY A 71 8.13 1.80 18.53
C GLY A 71 9.20 0.70 18.67
N LEU A 72 9.55 0.03 17.58
CA LEU A 72 10.68 -0.87 17.43
C LEU A 72 11.89 -0.03 17.03
N ASN A 73 12.42 0.71 18.02
CA ASN A 73 13.78 1.22 17.98
C ASN A 73 14.71 -0.01 17.89
N VAL A 74 15.11 -0.40 16.68
CA VAL A 74 16.25 -1.30 16.52
C VAL A 74 17.47 -0.40 16.38
N SER A 75 18.04 0.00 17.50
CA SER A 75 19.46 0.39 17.53
C SER A 75 20.25 -0.81 17.02
N ALA A 76 20.71 -0.73 15.78
CA ALA A 76 21.79 -1.56 15.30
C ALA A 76 23.09 -0.79 15.57
N HIS A 77 23.83 -1.27 16.57
CA HIS A 77 25.25 -0.97 16.76
C HIS A 77 26.08 -1.42 15.56
#